data_AF-A0A5E4GHN6-F1
#
_entry.id   AF-A0A5E4GHN6-F1
#
_cell.length_a   1.000
_cell.length_b   1.000
_cell.length_c   1.000
_cell.angle_alpha   90.00
_cell.angle_beta   90.00
_cell.angle_gamma   90.00
#
_symmetry.space_group_name_H-M   'P 1'
#
loop_
_entity.id
_entity.type
_entity.pdbx_description
1 polymer ?
#
loop_
_entity_poly.entity_id
_entity_poly.type
_entity_poly.pdbx_seq_one_letter_code
_entity_poly.pdbx_strand_id
1 'polypeptide(L)'
;MTTEAAGGGGRGGGLEVKLLAAANVTIPAVFMFGDSIVDTGNNNDNLKTPARCNFPPYGRDFQGGIPTGRYSNGKVPSDFIAEELGIKELLPAYLDPNLARNDLLTGVSFAVGATGYDPMTAKVVAVTPLSDQLLQFEEYIGKLKGIAGEDRANSILANSLFFVVSSSNDLANTYFVTGIRKLEYDVPSYTDLMLDHASDFLK
;
A
#
# COMPACT_ATOMS: atom_id res chain seq x y z
N MET A 1 -42.83 -29.67 34.66
CA MET A 1 -41.46 -30.04 35.07
C MET A 1 -40.88 -30.90 33.96
N THR A 2 -40.51 -30.38 32.77
CA THR A 2 -39.46 -29.39 32.42
C THR A 2 -38.09 -29.71 33.01
N THR A 3 -37.25 -30.36 32.20
CA THR A 3 -35.84 -29.99 31.98
C THR A 3 -35.35 -30.66 30.69
N GLU A 4 -35.22 -29.89 29.61
CA GLU A 4 -34.26 -30.17 28.55
C GLU A 4 -33.41 -28.91 28.38
N ALA A 5 -32.09 -29.12 28.40
CA ALA A 5 -31.08 -28.08 28.40
C ALA A 5 -30.83 -27.57 26.97
N ALA A 6 -30.84 -26.25 26.82
CA ALA A 6 -30.46 -25.56 25.60
C ALA A 6 -28.92 -25.63 25.40
N GLY A 7 -28.49 -26.24 24.30
CA GLY A 7 -27.14 -26.10 23.75
C GLY A 7 -27.12 -24.96 22.74
N GLY A 8 -26.73 -23.75 23.18
CA GLY A 8 -26.57 -22.58 22.33
C GLY A 8 -25.28 -22.65 21.51
N GLY A 9 -25.41 -22.89 20.20
CA GLY A 9 -24.34 -22.70 19.23
C GLY A 9 -24.14 -21.22 18.91
N GLY A 10 -23.13 -20.61 19.54
CA GLY A 10 -22.69 -19.26 19.20
C GLY A 10 -21.98 -19.24 17.85
N ARG A 11 -22.67 -18.79 16.80
CA ARG A 11 -22.02 -18.35 15.56
C ARG A 11 -21.33 -17.03 15.83
N GLY A 12 -20.00 -17.02 15.71
CA GLY A 12 -19.19 -15.81 15.75
C GLY A 12 -19.61 -14.88 14.63
N GLY A 13 -20.26 -13.77 15.00
CA GLY A 13 -20.48 -12.65 14.10
C GLY A 13 -19.16 -11.94 13.87
N GLY A 14 -18.51 -12.22 12.74
CA GLY A 14 -17.48 -11.34 12.21
C GLY A 14 -18.11 -9.97 11.96
N LEU A 15 -17.53 -8.93 12.52
CA LEU A 15 -17.92 -7.56 12.27
C LEU A 15 -17.57 -7.24 10.82
N GLU A 16 -18.55 -7.30 9.89
CA GLU A 16 -18.41 -6.70 8.55
C GLU A 16 -18.34 -5.18 8.74
N VAL A 17 -17.15 -4.61 8.58
CA VAL A 17 -16.98 -3.16 8.49
C VAL A 17 -17.08 -2.78 7.01
N LYS A 18 -18.30 -2.48 6.56
CA LYS A 18 -18.51 -1.96 5.20
C LYS A 18 -18.13 -0.50 5.14
N LEU A 19 -17.23 -0.15 4.21
CA LEU A 19 -16.94 1.25 3.90
C LEU A 19 -18.16 1.83 3.16
N LEU A 20 -19.04 2.51 3.88
CA LEU A 20 -20.26 3.08 3.30
C LEU A 20 -19.92 4.36 2.52
N ALA A 21 -19.66 4.22 1.22
CA ALA A 21 -19.78 5.34 0.30
C ALA A 21 -21.25 5.81 0.27
N ALA A 22 -21.49 7.12 0.21
CA ALA A 22 -22.85 7.65 0.09
C ALA A 22 -23.53 7.03 -1.14
N ALA A 23 -24.82 6.68 -1.03
CA ALA A 23 -25.59 6.12 -2.13
C ALA A 23 -25.48 7.03 -3.37
N ASN A 24 -24.82 6.56 -4.43
CA ASN A 24 -24.42 7.23 -5.68
C ASN A 24 -22.96 7.69 -5.84
N VAL A 25 -22.05 7.41 -4.90
CA VAL A 25 -20.60 7.62 -5.14
C VAL A 25 -19.96 6.33 -5.63
N THR A 26 -19.53 6.31 -6.89
CA THR A 26 -18.73 5.22 -7.46
C THR A 26 -17.25 5.59 -7.37
N ILE A 27 -16.45 4.76 -6.69
CA ILE A 27 -14.99 4.90 -6.63
C ILE A 27 -14.40 4.05 -7.76
N PRO A 28 -13.84 4.66 -8.84
CA PRO A 28 -13.42 3.91 -10.01
C PRO A 28 -12.03 3.26 -9.86
N ALA A 29 -11.17 3.83 -9.01
CA ALA A 29 -9.84 3.30 -8.75
C ALA A 29 -9.37 3.59 -7.32
N VAL A 30 -8.35 2.83 -6.90
CA VAL A 30 -7.62 3.06 -5.65
C VAL A 30 -6.12 3.11 -5.92
N PHE A 31 -5.45 4.09 -5.32
CA PHE A 31 -4.01 4.32 -5.44
C PHE A 31 -3.35 4.23 -4.08
N MET A 32 -2.29 3.42 -4.00
CA MET A 32 -1.56 3.20 -2.76
C MET A 32 -0.13 3.72 -2.89
N PHE A 33 0.27 4.56 -1.95
CA PHE A 33 1.63 5.05 -1.76
C PHE A 33 2.09 4.66 -0.36
N GLY A 34 3.40 4.53 -0.18
CA GLY A 34 3.98 4.24 1.11
C GLY A 34 4.91 3.04 1.13
N ASP A 35 4.80 2.25 2.19
CA ASP A 35 5.76 1.20 2.53
C ASP A 35 5.18 -0.23 2.44
N SER A 36 5.86 -1.16 3.10
CA SER A 36 5.57 -2.60 3.15
C SER A 36 4.16 -2.94 3.59
N ILE A 37 3.48 -2.05 4.32
CA ILE A 37 2.10 -2.26 4.79
C ILE A 37 1.12 -2.34 3.62
N VAL A 38 1.40 -1.64 2.52
CA VAL A 38 0.51 -1.56 1.34
C VAL A 38 1.20 -1.95 0.03
N ASP A 39 2.46 -2.38 0.09
CA ASP A 39 3.22 -2.92 -1.03
C ASP A 39 2.68 -4.29 -1.44
N THR A 40 2.37 -4.43 -2.73
CA THR A 40 1.83 -5.65 -3.34
C THR A 40 2.84 -6.37 -4.24
N GLY A 41 4.09 -5.89 -4.30
CA GLY A 41 5.18 -6.54 -5.04
C GLY A 41 6.14 -5.61 -5.78
N ASN A 42 6.19 -4.31 -5.47
CA ASN A 42 7.15 -3.40 -6.12
C ASN A 42 8.60 -3.67 -5.68
N ASN A 43 8.81 -4.18 -4.45
CA ASN A 43 10.12 -4.54 -3.89
C ASN A 43 10.71 -5.87 -4.40
N ASN A 44 10.27 -6.38 -5.53
CA ASN A 44 10.73 -7.65 -6.09
C ASN A 44 11.89 -7.47 -7.08
N ASP A 45 11.94 -8.28 -8.15
CA ASP A 45 13.09 -8.40 -9.04
C ASP A 45 13.38 -7.14 -9.88
N ASN A 46 12.47 -6.17 -9.86
CA ASN A 46 12.63 -4.86 -10.50
C ASN A 46 13.56 -3.92 -9.72
N LEU A 47 13.85 -4.23 -8.46
CA LEU A 47 14.72 -3.44 -7.58
C LEU A 47 15.84 -4.32 -7.01
N LYS A 48 17.09 -3.85 -7.10
CA LYS A 48 18.23 -4.50 -6.42
C LYS A 48 18.24 -4.14 -4.95
N THR A 49 17.37 -4.78 -4.16
CA THR A 49 17.23 -4.50 -2.72
C THR A 49 17.23 -5.78 -1.87
N PRO A 50 17.81 -5.74 -0.64
CA PRO A 50 17.63 -6.83 0.31
C PRO A 50 16.21 -6.86 0.92
N ALA A 51 15.48 -5.74 0.87
CA ALA A 51 14.12 -5.64 1.39
C ALA A 51 13.11 -6.19 0.39
N ARG A 52 13.18 -7.48 0.08
CA ARG A 52 12.22 -8.19 -0.78
C ARG A 52 11.44 -9.24 0.01
N CYS A 53 10.28 -9.66 -0.49
CA CYS A 53 9.47 -10.71 0.14
C CYS A 53 8.80 -11.65 -0.86
N ASN A 54 9.37 -11.80 -2.07
CA ASN A 54 9.00 -12.81 -3.06
C ASN A 54 9.65 -14.19 -2.79
N PHE A 55 9.77 -14.60 -1.52
CA PHE A 55 10.36 -15.89 -1.12
C PHE A 55 9.71 -16.46 0.16
N PRO A 56 9.80 -17.77 0.44
CA PRO A 56 9.25 -18.35 1.68
C PRO A 56 9.87 -17.76 2.95
N PRO A 57 9.11 -17.52 4.05
CA PRO A 57 7.77 -18.02 4.30
C PRO A 57 6.63 -17.09 3.83
N TYR A 58 6.91 -16.00 3.14
CA TYR A 58 5.88 -15.10 2.62
C TYR A 58 4.94 -15.84 1.65
N GLY A 59 3.69 -15.36 1.55
CA GLY A 59 2.69 -15.95 0.66
C GLY A 59 2.22 -17.36 1.01
N ARG A 60 2.60 -17.92 2.18
CA ARG A 60 2.21 -19.29 2.60
C ARG A 60 0.71 -19.53 2.54
N ASP A 61 -0.08 -18.53 2.93
CA ASP A 61 -1.53 -18.58 3.02
C ASP A 61 -2.18 -17.85 1.81
N PHE A 62 -1.37 -17.41 0.83
CA PHE A 62 -1.80 -16.75 -0.40
C PHE A 62 -2.12 -17.78 -1.49
N GLN A 63 -2.75 -17.34 -2.58
CA GLN A 63 -3.20 -18.24 -3.66
C GLN A 63 -2.08 -19.16 -4.16
N GLY A 64 -2.24 -20.46 -3.95
CA GLY A 64 -1.24 -21.49 -4.33
C GLY A 64 0.03 -21.51 -3.48
N GLY A 65 0.10 -20.79 -2.36
CA GLY A 65 1.28 -20.68 -1.52
C GLY A 65 2.41 -19.86 -2.15
N ILE A 66 2.09 -18.97 -3.10
CA ILE A 66 3.06 -18.26 -3.93
C ILE A 66 3.42 -16.90 -3.28
N PRO A 67 4.70 -16.64 -2.99
CA PRO A 67 5.14 -15.35 -2.50
C PRO A 67 5.16 -14.31 -3.63
N THR A 68 4.28 -13.31 -3.57
CA THR A 68 4.18 -12.27 -4.62
C THR A 68 4.94 -10.98 -4.30
N GLY A 69 5.66 -10.91 -3.18
CA GLY A 69 6.21 -9.64 -2.68
C GLY A 69 5.24 -8.81 -1.82
N ARG A 70 4.18 -9.44 -1.31
CA ARG A 70 3.40 -8.92 -0.19
C ARG A 70 4.11 -9.27 1.10
N TYR A 71 4.29 -8.29 2.00
CA TYR A 71 4.93 -8.48 3.32
C TYR A 71 4.02 -9.20 4.33
N SER A 72 3.43 -10.32 3.90
CA SER A 72 2.44 -11.10 4.65
C SER A 72 2.44 -12.55 4.18
N ASN A 73 1.75 -13.43 4.91
CA ASN A 73 1.44 -14.77 4.41
C ASN A 73 0.32 -14.75 3.36
N GLY A 74 -0.44 -13.65 3.27
CA GLY A 74 -1.60 -13.54 2.40
C GLY A 74 -1.76 -12.13 1.82
N LYS A 75 -3.02 -11.67 1.72
CA LYS A 75 -3.38 -10.30 1.34
C LYS A 75 -2.78 -9.28 2.31
N VAL A 76 -2.51 -8.08 1.79
CA VAL A 76 -2.11 -6.90 2.57
C VAL A 76 -3.27 -5.89 2.63
N PRO A 77 -3.27 -4.93 3.56
CA PRO A 77 -4.28 -3.88 3.67
C PRO A 77 -4.77 -3.27 2.34
N SER A 78 -3.88 -3.05 1.38
CA SER A 78 -4.25 -2.50 0.07
C SER A 78 -5.16 -3.42 -0.75
N ASP A 79 -5.02 -4.75 -0.64
CA ASP A 79 -5.93 -5.71 -1.27
C ASP A 79 -7.31 -5.67 -0.63
N PHE A 80 -7.37 -5.68 0.71
CA PHE A 80 -8.64 -5.66 1.44
C PHE A 80 -9.43 -4.39 1.13
N ILE A 81 -8.78 -3.24 1.02
CA ILE A 81 -9.43 -1.99 0.63
C ILE A 81 -9.97 -2.08 -0.80
N ALA A 82 -9.18 -2.57 -1.76
CA ALA A 82 -9.63 -2.70 -3.15
C ALA A 82 -10.81 -3.68 -3.29
N GLU A 83 -10.80 -4.76 -2.50
CA GLU A 83 -11.84 -5.78 -2.48
C GLU A 83 -13.13 -5.26 -1.85
N GLU A 84 -13.06 -4.61 -0.70
CA GLU A 84 -14.22 -4.06 0.01
C GLU A 84 -14.90 -2.94 -0.80
N LEU A 85 -14.13 -2.19 -1.60
CA LEU A 85 -14.66 -1.21 -2.54
C LEU A 85 -15.28 -1.84 -3.81
N GLY A 86 -15.20 -3.17 -3.97
CA GLY A 86 -15.69 -3.88 -5.15
C GLY A 86 -14.91 -3.58 -6.43
N ILE A 87 -13.67 -3.07 -6.32
CA ILE A 87 -12.84 -2.67 -7.46
C ILE A 87 -12.12 -3.89 -8.04
N LYS A 88 -11.44 -4.66 -7.20
CA LYS A 88 -10.68 -5.86 -7.56
C LYS A 88 -10.30 -6.67 -6.32
N GLU A 89 -10.13 -7.98 -6.47
CA GLU A 89 -9.74 -8.87 -5.37
C GLU A 89 -8.30 -8.60 -4.87
N LEU A 90 -7.39 -8.31 -5.80
CA LEU A 90 -5.97 -8.08 -5.55
C LEU A 90 -5.51 -6.81 -6.24
N LEU A 91 -4.83 -5.92 -5.51
CA LEU A 91 -4.27 -4.70 -6.07
C LEU A 91 -2.88 -5.00 -6.67
N PRO A 92 -2.65 -4.74 -7.97
CA PRO A 92 -1.36 -5.05 -8.57
C PRO A 92 -0.33 -3.98 -8.24
N ALA A 93 0.94 -4.39 -8.22
CA ALA A 93 2.09 -3.51 -8.07
C ALA A 93 2.36 -2.79 -9.40
N TYR A 94 2.63 -1.49 -9.36
CA TYR A 94 2.89 -0.70 -10.58
C TYR A 94 4.13 -1.18 -11.35
N LEU A 95 5.14 -1.66 -10.64
CA LEU A 95 6.39 -2.15 -11.23
C LEU A 95 6.32 -3.61 -11.68
N ASP A 96 5.20 -4.32 -11.50
CA ASP A 96 5.08 -5.71 -11.97
C ASP A 96 5.31 -5.78 -13.50
N PRO A 97 6.30 -6.53 -14.00
CA PRO A 97 6.55 -6.66 -15.44
C PRO A 97 5.38 -7.28 -16.21
N ASN A 98 4.45 -7.95 -15.52
CA ASN A 98 3.26 -8.56 -16.09
C ASN A 98 1.99 -7.71 -15.86
N LEU A 99 2.11 -6.48 -15.36
CA LEU A 99 0.98 -5.59 -15.12
C LEU A 99 0.14 -5.41 -16.39
N ALA A 100 -1.14 -5.78 -16.34
CA ALA A 100 -2.00 -5.65 -17.50
C ALA A 100 -2.40 -4.20 -17.73
N ARG A 101 -2.49 -3.79 -19.00
CA ARG A 101 -2.90 -2.43 -19.38
C ARG A 101 -4.25 -2.03 -18.77
N ASN A 102 -5.19 -2.96 -18.65
CA ASN A 102 -6.51 -2.70 -18.08
C ASN A 102 -6.51 -2.56 -16.56
N ASP A 103 -5.51 -3.09 -15.85
CA ASP A 103 -5.40 -2.93 -14.40
C ASP A 103 -5.20 -1.47 -14.01
N LEU A 104 -4.56 -0.70 -14.91
CA LEU A 104 -4.36 0.73 -14.76
C LEU A 104 -5.70 1.48 -14.71
N LEU A 105 -6.79 0.98 -15.29
CA LEU A 105 -8.08 1.70 -15.25
C LEU A 105 -8.71 1.74 -13.85
N THR A 106 -8.26 0.86 -12.95
CA THR A 106 -8.85 0.63 -11.62
C THR A 106 -7.84 0.80 -10.50
N GLY A 107 -6.66 1.35 -10.82
CA GLY A 107 -5.63 1.72 -9.85
C GLY A 107 -4.66 0.60 -9.46
N VAL A 108 -3.56 1.00 -8.83
CA VAL A 108 -2.37 0.20 -8.56
C VAL A 108 -1.71 0.62 -7.24
N SER A 109 -0.79 -0.19 -6.75
CA SER A 109 0.13 0.20 -5.67
C SER A 109 1.46 0.70 -6.22
N PHE A 110 1.87 1.90 -5.80
CA PHE A 110 3.21 2.48 -5.97
C PHE A 110 4.09 2.26 -4.74
N ALA A 111 3.53 1.69 -3.67
CA ALA A 111 4.24 1.52 -2.40
C ALA A 111 5.46 0.62 -2.53
N VAL A 112 6.52 0.94 -1.79
CA VAL A 112 7.83 0.28 -1.82
C VAL A 112 8.21 -0.03 -0.38
N GLY A 113 8.31 -1.32 -0.05
CA GLY A 113 8.73 -1.77 1.27
C GLY A 113 9.99 -1.11 1.82
N ALA A 114 10.02 -0.94 3.14
CA ALA A 114 11.09 -0.31 3.93
C ALA A 114 11.34 1.20 3.69
N THR A 115 10.62 1.85 2.75
CA THR A 115 10.74 3.29 2.53
C THR A 115 10.05 4.11 3.64
N GLY A 116 10.31 5.41 3.66
CA GLY A 116 9.79 6.36 4.65
C GLY A 116 9.71 7.78 4.10
N TYR A 117 9.20 8.72 4.90
CA TYR A 117 9.17 10.14 4.55
C TYR A 117 10.56 10.75 4.55
N ASP A 118 11.46 10.30 5.43
CA ASP A 118 12.87 10.72 5.43
C ASP A 118 13.60 10.05 4.25
N PRO A 119 14.16 10.81 3.30
CA PRO A 119 14.97 10.22 2.22
C PRO A 119 16.16 9.41 2.74
N MET A 120 16.65 9.68 3.96
CA MET A 120 17.68 8.88 4.61
C MET A 120 17.23 7.44 4.85
N THR A 121 15.95 7.22 5.16
CA THR A 121 15.40 5.88 5.41
C THR A 121 15.57 4.98 4.20
N ALA A 122 15.14 5.46 3.04
CA ALA A 122 15.29 4.73 1.79
C ALA A 122 16.76 4.46 1.44
N LYS A 123 17.64 5.44 1.71
CA LYS A 123 19.09 5.32 1.48
C LYS A 123 19.74 4.26 2.36
N VAL A 124 19.40 4.21 3.64
CA VAL A 124 19.99 3.28 4.62
C VAL A 124 19.66 1.83 4.29
N VAL A 125 18.45 1.56 3.78
CA VAL A 125 17.99 0.19 3.46
C VAL A 125 18.02 -0.12 1.97
N ALA A 126 18.62 0.75 1.15
CA ALA A 126 18.80 0.60 -0.29
C ALA A 126 17.48 0.27 -1.02
N VAL A 127 16.47 1.12 -0.84
CA VAL A 127 15.17 1.05 -1.54
C VAL A 127 14.86 2.38 -2.23
N THR A 128 13.86 2.34 -3.10
CA THR A 128 13.33 3.53 -3.78
C THR A 128 12.69 4.49 -2.76
N PRO A 129 13.05 5.79 -2.76
CA PRO A 129 12.46 6.76 -1.85
C PRO A 129 10.99 7.03 -2.17
N LEU A 130 10.25 7.52 -1.18
CA LEU A 130 8.82 7.83 -1.32
C LEU A 130 8.54 8.84 -2.45
N SER A 131 9.45 9.80 -2.68
CA SER A 131 9.37 10.78 -3.77
C SER A 131 9.27 10.14 -5.17
N ASP A 132 9.96 9.02 -5.39
CA ASP A 132 9.97 8.36 -6.69
C ASP A 132 8.62 7.67 -6.97
N GLN A 133 7.81 7.41 -5.94
CA GLN A 133 6.43 6.94 -6.13
C GLN A 133 5.56 8.01 -6.79
N LEU A 134 5.83 9.30 -6.56
CA LEU A 134 5.16 10.39 -7.28
C LEU A 134 5.60 10.45 -8.75
N LEU A 135 6.89 10.22 -9.04
CA LEU A 135 7.38 10.12 -10.41
C LEU A 135 6.74 8.94 -11.18
N GLN A 136 6.60 7.80 -10.50
CA GLN A 136 5.87 6.65 -11.04
C GLN A 136 4.39 6.97 -11.27
N PHE A 137 3.77 7.75 -10.38
CA PHE A 137 2.40 8.20 -10.55
C PHE A 137 2.23 9.18 -11.72
N GLU A 138 3.17 10.09 -11.94
CA GLU A 138 3.20 10.96 -13.12
C GLU A 138 3.28 10.15 -14.42
N GLU A 139 4.16 9.15 -14.47
CA GLU A 139 4.26 8.21 -15.60
C GLU A 139 2.95 7.43 -15.79
N TYR A 140 2.37 6.95 -14.68
CA TYR A 140 1.07 6.27 -14.67
C TYR A 140 -0.04 7.14 -15.26
N ILE A 141 -0.11 8.44 -14.94
CA ILE A 141 -1.12 9.36 -15.51
C ILE A 141 -0.99 9.40 -17.04
N GLY A 142 0.24 9.45 -17.56
CA GLY A 142 0.50 9.38 -19.00
C GLY A 142 -0.03 8.08 -19.62
N LYS A 143 0.25 6.93 -18.99
CA LYS A 143 -0.26 5.62 -19.41
C LYS A 143 -1.79 5.58 -19.37
N LEU A 144 -2.40 6.06 -18.29
CA LEU A 144 -3.85 6.10 -18.10
C LEU A 144 -4.54 6.92 -19.19
N LYS A 145 -4.03 8.13 -19.49
CA LYS A 145 -4.54 8.96 -20.58
C LYS A 145 -4.43 8.26 -21.94
N GLY A 146 -3.33 7.55 -22.19
CA GLY A 146 -3.15 6.76 -23.40
C GLY A 146 -4.11 5.57 -23.54
N ILE A 147 -4.71 5.09 -22.44
CA ILE A 147 -5.65 3.96 -22.43
C ILE A 147 -7.09 4.45 -22.49
N ALA A 148 -7.44 5.40 -21.63
CA ALA A 148 -8.80 5.84 -21.38
C ALA A 148 -9.22 7.05 -22.23
N GLY A 149 -8.26 7.80 -22.78
CA GLY A 149 -8.47 9.16 -23.24
C GLY A 149 -8.39 10.16 -22.08
N GLU A 150 -8.16 11.44 -22.41
CA GLU A 150 -7.91 12.48 -21.42
C GLU A 150 -9.09 12.73 -20.48
N ASP A 151 -10.30 12.89 -21.01
CA ASP A 151 -11.50 13.18 -20.21
C ASP A 151 -11.81 12.07 -19.21
N ARG A 152 -11.75 10.81 -19.66
CA ARG A 152 -12.01 9.66 -18.81
C ARG A 152 -10.89 9.45 -17.78
N ALA A 153 -9.63 9.67 -18.15
CA ALA A 153 -8.51 9.59 -17.21
C ALA A 153 -8.67 10.62 -16.09
N ASN A 154 -8.99 11.88 -16.44
CA ASN A 154 -9.24 12.94 -15.46
C ASN A 154 -10.43 12.59 -14.54
N SER A 155 -11.50 12.02 -15.10
CA SER A 155 -12.64 11.53 -14.32
C SER A 155 -12.27 10.41 -13.35
N ILE A 156 -11.44 9.44 -13.78
CA ILE A 156 -10.94 8.38 -12.88
C ILE A 156 -10.16 9.02 -11.74
N LEU A 157 -9.16 9.85 -12.04
CA LEU A 157 -8.29 10.47 -11.03
C LEU A 157 -9.10 11.32 -10.02
N ALA A 158 -10.07 12.10 -10.49
CA ALA A 158 -10.86 12.99 -9.65
C ALA A 158 -11.84 12.26 -8.71
N ASN A 159 -12.25 11.03 -9.03
CA ASN A 159 -13.25 10.29 -8.25
C ASN A 159 -12.67 9.08 -7.50
N SER A 160 -11.35 8.90 -7.54
CA SER A 160 -10.64 7.77 -6.94
C SER A 160 -10.15 8.08 -5.52
N LEU A 161 -9.79 7.03 -4.78
CA LEU A 161 -9.17 7.15 -3.48
C LEU A 161 -7.65 7.02 -3.55
N PHE A 162 -6.97 7.83 -2.76
CA PHE A 162 -5.52 7.85 -2.61
C PHE A 162 -5.18 7.59 -1.15
N PHE A 163 -4.31 6.62 -0.91
CA PHE A 163 -3.84 6.27 0.42
C PHE A 163 -2.33 6.43 0.48
N VAL A 164 -1.83 7.02 1.57
CA VAL A 164 -0.41 7.15 1.87
C VAL A 164 -0.16 6.50 3.23
N VAL A 165 0.66 5.46 3.27
CA VAL A 165 0.98 4.71 4.49
C VAL A 165 2.48 4.65 4.67
N SER A 166 3.03 5.56 5.48
CA SER A 166 4.47 5.69 5.68
C SER A 166 4.79 6.12 7.12
N SER A 167 6.06 6.43 7.40
CA SER A 167 6.63 6.85 8.70
C SER A 167 7.15 5.76 9.64
N SER A 168 6.60 4.54 9.60
CA SER A 168 7.02 3.47 10.53
C SER A 168 8.52 3.16 10.41
N ASN A 169 9.05 3.16 9.19
CA ASN A 169 10.46 2.89 8.92
C ASN A 169 11.40 4.04 9.31
N ASP A 170 10.93 5.29 9.27
CA ASP A 170 11.72 6.45 9.69
C ASP A 170 12.08 6.31 11.17
N LEU A 171 11.09 6.00 12.01
CA LEU A 171 11.32 5.73 13.43
C LEU A 171 12.09 4.42 13.64
N ALA A 172 11.63 3.31 13.07
CA ALA A 172 12.22 2.01 13.36
C ALA A 172 13.66 1.89 12.83
N ASN A 173 13.88 2.11 11.54
CA ASN A 173 15.16 1.87 10.89
C ASN A 173 16.12 3.04 11.11
N THR A 174 15.66 4.25 10.82
CA THR A 174 16.55 5.42 10.74
C THR A 174 16.81 6.04 12.11
N TYR A 175 15.78 6.15 12.95
CA TYR A 175 15.94 6.71 14.29
C TYR A 175 16.43 5.69 15.32
N PHE A 176 15.74 4.55 15.47
CA PHE A 176 16.02 3.62 16.56
C PHE A 176 17.14 2.62 16.25
N VAL A 177 17.07 1.90 15.12
CA VAL A 177 18.01 0.81 14.79
C VAL A 177 19.37 1.35 14.37
N THR A 178 19.43 2.24 13.38
CA THR A 178 20.73 2.77 12.92
C THR A 178 21.25 3.89 13.83
N GLY A 179 20.35 4.63 14.47
CA GLY A 179 20.71 5.74 15.35
C GLY A 179 21.26 6.97 14.62
N ILE A 180 21.27 6.99 13.28
CA ILE A 180 21.90 8.09 12.53
C ILE A 180 21.20 9.42 12.80
N ARG A 181 19.87 9.42 12.90
CA ARG A 181 19.08 10.62 13.17
C ARG A 181 19.08 11.06 14.63
N LYS A 182 19.45 10.19 15.59
CA LYS A 182 19.62 10.57 17.00
C LYS A 182 20.77 11.56 17.22
N LEU A 183 21.69 11.67 16.26
CA LEU A 183 22.79 12.63 16.30
C LEU A 183 22.33 14.06 16.00
N GLU A 184 21.18 14.20 15.34
CA GLU A 184 20.66 15.48 14.84
C GLU A 184 19.36 15.89 15.52
N TYR A 185 18.54 14.90 15.93
CA TYR A 185 17.17 15.11 16.40
C TYR A 185 16.87 14.31 17.68
N ASP A 186 16.13 14.92 18.61
CA ASP A 186 15.35 14.18 19.58
C ASP A 186 14.07 13.63 18.92
N VAL A 187 13.30 12.80 19.66
CA VAL A 187 12.10 12.17 19.08
C VAL A 187 11.08 13.23 18.61
N PRO A 188 10.71 14.25 19.41
CA PRO A 188 9.78 15.29 18.97
C PRO A 188 10.23 16.02 17.69
N SER A 189 11.48 16.50 17.64
CA SER A 189 11.97 17.23 16.47
C SER A 189 12.10 16.34 15.22
N TYR A 190 12.38 15.05 15.38
CA TYR A 190 12.36 14.12 14.27
C TYR A 190 10.94 13.86 13.77
N THR A 191 9.95 13.78 14.66
CA THR A 191 8.55 13.66 14.26
C THR A 191 8.04 14.93 13.56
N ASP A 192 8.48 16.11 13.97
CA ASP A 192 8.16 17.36 13.28
C ASP A 192 8.72 17.36 11.85
N LEU A 193 9.96 16.91 11.65
CA LEU A 193 10.53 16.72 10.32
C LEU A 193 9.70 15.76 9.45
N MET A 194 9.15 14.69 10.04
CA MET A 194 8.30 13.75 9.31
C MET A 194 6.96 14.37 8.94
N LEU A 195 6.40 15.24 9.78
CA LEU A 195 5.20 16.01 9.47
C LEU A 195 5.42 17.01 8.33
N ASP A 196 6.59 17.64 8.27
CA ASP A 196 6.96 18.52 7.16
C ASP A 196 7.02 17.74 5.84
N HIS A 197 7.74 16.61 5.83
CA HIS A 197 7.82 15.75 4.65
C HIS A 197 6.45 15.17 4.24
N ALA A 198 5.61 14.78 5.20
CA ALA A 198 4.25 14.32 4.93
C ALA A 198 3.37 15.43 4.33
N SER A 199 3.51 16.66 4.83
CA SER A 199 2.80 17.82 4.31
C SER A 199 3.26 18.17 2.89
N ASP A 200 4.55 18.09 2.62
CA ASP A 200 5.12 18.34 1.30
C ASP A 200 4.74 17.28 0.27
N PHE A 201 4.61 16.01 0.67
CA PHE A 201 4.17 14.94 -0.21
C PHE A 201 2.72 15.12 -0.71
N LEU A 202 1.87 15.81 0.06
CA LEU A 202 0.45 15.98 -0.24
C LEU A 202 0.10 17.29 -0.95
N LYS A 203 1.08 18.19 -1.17
CA LYS A 203 0.88 19.47 -1.87
C LYS A 203 0.92 19.29 -3.38
#